data_AF-A0AAW5K5L6-F1
#
_entry.id   AF-A0AAW5K5L6-F1
#
_cell.length_a   1.000
_cell.length_b   1.000
_cell.length_c   1.000
_cell.angle_alpha   90.00
_cell.angle_beta   90.00
_cell.angle_gamma   90.00
#
_symmetry.space_group_name_H-M   'P 1'
#
loop_
_entity.id
_entity.type
_entity.pdbx_description
1 polymer ?
#
loop_
_entity_poly.entity_id
_entity_poly.type
_entity_poly.pdbx_seq_one_letter_code
_entity_poly.pdbx_strand_id
1 'polypeptide(L)'
;MVIAILLQILGRYLPNDMDISWTEESARFAQLWMVFFGAGVAMQRNLHVGVDVLTGVLKGTSKKILVVLCGIFAVVFLVVAIYGSFDLIAVGGLQISAALNMPMSYVYFIIPIGLFYWLIEYVVFNAKQLKSTPDSEAKE
;
A
#
# COMPACT_ATOMS: atom_id res chain seq x y z
N MET A 1 -0.14 -12.92 -11.22
CA MET A 1 1.02 -13.57 -10.55
C MET A 1 0.94 -15.08 -10.62
N VAL A 2 -0.04 -15.74 -9.97
CA VAL A 2 -0.12 -17.22 -9.92
C VAL A 2 -0.10 -17.85 -11.32
N ILE A 3 -0.96 -17.39 -12.23
CA ILE A 3 -1.02 -17.92 -13.61
C ILE A 3 0.33 -17.75 -14.34
N ALA A 4 0.98 -16.60 -14.20
CA ALA A 4 2.27 -16.33 -14.83
C ALA A 4 3.37 -17.26 -14.31
N ILE A 5 3.43 -17.47 -12.98
CA ILE A 5 4.37 -18.42 -12.38
C ILE A 5 4.07 -19.86 -12.80
N LEU A 6 2.79 -20.26 -12.85
CA LEU A 6 2.39 -21.58 -13.33
C LEU A 6 2.80 -21.80 -14.79
N LEU A 7 2.63 -20.80 -15.66
CA LEU A 7 3.10 -20.85 -17.04
C LEU A 7 4.62 -20.96 -17.13
N GLN A 8 5.36 -20.23 -16.29
CA GLN A 8 6.82 -20.32 -16.22
C GLN A 8 7.29 -21.71 -15.79
N ILE A 9 6.62 -22.31 -14.79
CA ILE A 9 6.88 -23.67 -14.33
C ILE A 9 6.58 -24.65 -15.48
N LEU A 10 5.40 -24.59 -16.08
CA LEU A 10 5.02 -25.47 -17.19
C LEU A 10 5.96 -25.33 -18.38
N GLY A 11 6.36 -24.12 -18.76
CA GLY A 11 7.30 -23.87 -19.87
C GLY A 11 8.67 -24.53 -19.68
N ARG A 12 9.12 -24.67 -18.42
CA ARG A 12 10.38 -25.32 -18.05
C ARG A 12 10.30 -26.86 -17.93
N TYR A 13 9.11 -27.40 -17.67
CA TYR A 13 8.91 -28.84 -17.46
C TYR A 13 8.22 -29.55 -18.63
N LEU A 14 7.69 -28.80 -19.62
CA LEU A 14 7.17 -29.37 -20.86
C LEU A 14 8.31 -29.61 -21.87
N PRO A 15 8.17 -30.60 -22.76
CA PRO A 15 9.24 -31.07 -23.65
C PRO A 15 9.71 -30.06 -24.72
N ASN A 16 9.19 -28.83 -24.73
CA ASN A 16 9.48 -27.81 -25.73
C ASN A 16 10.35 -26.65 -25.20
N ASP A 17 10.87 -26.72 -23.96
CA ASP A 17 11.76 -25.71 -23.33
C ASP A 17 11.42 -24.28 -23.75
N MET A 18 10.15 -23.91 -23.56
CA MET A 18 9.67 -22.58 -23.94
C MET A 18 10.10 -21.60 -22.85
N ASP A 19 11.11 -20.78 -23.15
CA ASP A 19 11.55 -19.73 -22.23
C ASP A 19 10.58 -18.54 -22.29
N ILE A 20 9.66 -18.49 -21.32
CA ILE A 20 8.58 -17.49 -21.27
C ILE A 20 9.02 -16.28 -20.44
N SER A 21 10.03 -15.56 -20.90
CA SER A 21 10.68 -14.45 -20.17
C SER A 21 9.73 -13.34 -19.67
N TRP A 22 8.62 -13.07 -20.39
CA TRP A 22 7.64 -12.06 -20.00
C TRP A 22 6.82 -12.42 -18.75
N THR A 23 6.73 -13.71 -18.41
CA THR A 23 5.94 -14.17 -17.25
C THR A 23 6.51 -13.68 -15.94
N GLU A 24 7.84 -13.57 -15.84
CA GLU A 24 8.51 -13.11 -14.63
C GLU A 24 8.23 -11.63 -14.35
N GLU A 25 8.35 -10.77 -15.38
CA GLU A 25 7.99 -9.35 -15.28
C GLU A 25 6.51 -9.17 -14.97
N SER A 26 5.63 -9.92 -15.67
CA SER A 26 4.18 -9.88 -15.44
C SER A 26 3.81 -10.32 -14.02
N ALA A 27 4.48 -11.33 -13.48
CA ALA A 27 4.27 -11.78 -12.12
C ALA A 27 4.66 -10.70 -11.11
N ARG A 28 5.82 -10.05 -11.31
CA ARG A 28 6.30 -8.94 -10.48
C ARG A 28 5.35 -7.74 -10.51
N PHE A 29 4.89 -7.35 -11.69
CA PHE A 29 3.93 -6.24 -11.82
C PHE A 29 2.60 -6.58 -11.15
N ALA A 30 2.05 -7.77 -11.36
CA ALA A 30 0.85 -8.19 -10.66
C ALA A 30 1.04 -8.25 -9.13
N GLN A 31 2.22 -8.66 -8.65
CA GLN A 31 2.53 -8.67 -7.22
C GLN A 31 2.53 -7.27 -6.63
N LEU A 32 3.14 -6.28 -7.30
CA LEU A 32 3.11 -4.89 -6.87
C LEU A 32 1.68 -4.40 -6.67
N TRP A 33 0.81 -4.67 -7.64
CA TRP A 33 -0.61 -4.30 -7.54
C TRP A 33 -1.32 -4.96 -6.37
N MET A 34 -1.09 -6.26 -6.14
CA MET A 34 -1.67 -6.96 -5.00
C MET A 34 -1.18 -6.40 -3.66
N VAL A 35 0.10 -6.01 -3.53
CA VAL A 35 0.66 -5.46 -2.29
C VAL A 35 0.00 -4.13 -1.94
N PHE A 36 -0.14 -3.21 -2.90
CA PHE A 36 -0.77 -1.91 -2.66
C PHE A 36 -2.24 -2.05 -2.23
N PHE A 37 -3.01 -2.90 -2.89
CA PHE A 37 -4.39 -3.16 -2.46
C PHE A 37 -4.45 -3.87 -1.10
N GLY A 38 -3.63 -4.90 -0.91
CA GLY A 38 -3.59 -5.69 0.32
C GLY A 38 -3.25 -4.85 1.54
N ALA A 39 -2.33 -3.89 1.40
CA ALA A 39 -1.97 -2.99 2.48
C ALA A 39 -3.07 -1.98 2.84
N GLY A 40 -3.99 -1.64 1.92
CA GLY A 40 -5.14 -0.81 2.26
C GLY A 40 -6.18 -1.59 3.08
N VAL A 41 -6.36 -2.87 2.74
CA VAL A 41 -7.13 -3.81 3.57
C VAL A 41 -6.48 -3.99 4.95
N ALA A 42 -5.15 -4.06 5.01
CA ALA A 42 -4.42 -4.14 6.27
C ALA A 42 -4.63 -2.87 7.13
N MET A 43 -4.68 -1.69 6.50
CA MET A 43 -4.98 -0.42 7.19
C MET A 43 -6.39 -0.44 7.80
N GLN A 44 -7.39 -0.91 7.06
CA GLN A 44 -8.76 -1.04 7.56
C GLN A 44 -8.86 -1.94 8.81
N ARG A 45 -8.05 -3.00 8.85
CA ARG A 45 -8.01 -3.96 9.96
C ARG A 45 -7.06 -3.54 11.09
N ASN A 46 -6.49 -2.33 11.01
CA ASN A 46 -5.49 -1.82 11.94
C ASN A 46 -4.31 -2.78 12.16
N LEU A 47 -3.90 -3.46 11.08
CA LEU A 47 -2.78 -4.41 11.08
C LEU A 47 -1.44 -3.74 10.74
N HIS A 48 -1.42 -2.40 10.66
CA HIS A 48 -0.17 -1.66 10.55
C HIS A 48 0.56 -1.75 11.90
N VAL A 49 1.74 -2.39 11.90
CA VAL A 49 2.54 -2.57 13.11
C VAL A 49 2.98 -1.20 13.62
N GLY A 50 2.48 -0.81 14.78
CA GLY A 50 2.83 0.42 15.49
C GLY A 50 3.72 0.15 16.70
N VAL A 51 4.59 1.10 17.03
CA VAL A 51 5.39 1.04 18.26
C VAL A 51 4.62 1.73 19.39
N ASP A 52 4.02 0.94 20.27
CA ASP A 52 3.16 1.44 21.36
C ASP A 52 3.89 1.89 22.63
N VAL A 53 5.22 2.07 22.56
CA VAL A 53 6.03 2.41 23.75
C VAL A 53 5.59 3.74 24.37
N LEU A 54 5.39 4.77 23.55
CA LEU A 54 5.02 6.09 24.03
C LEU A 54 3.53 6.20 24.37
N THR A 55 2.67 5.57 23.57
CA THR A 55 1.21 5.51 23.79
C THR A 55 0.80 4.66 24.99
N GLY A 56 1.67 3.74 25.43
CA GLY A 56 1.50 2.92 26.64
C GLY A 56 1.87 3.62 27.95
N VAL A 57 2.78 4.60 27.91
CA VAL A 57 3.26 5.32 29.11
C VAL A 57 2.43 6.58 29.39
N LEU A 58 1.98 7.27 28.34
CA LEU A 58 1.22 8.52 28.46
C LEU A 58 -0.24 8.27 28.86
N LYS A 59 -0.81 9.14 29.71
CA LYS A 59 -2.20 9.05 30.20
C LYS A 59 -2.99 10.32 29.90
N GLY A 60 -4.31 10.17 29.70
CA GLY A 60 -5.23 11.29 29.53
C GLY A 60 -4.93 12.17 28.30
N THR A 61 -4.88 13.48 28.50
CA THR A 61 -4.78 14.49 27.44
C THR A 61 -3.50 14.40 26.62
N SER A 62 -2.36 14.07 27.23
CA SER A 62 -1.08 13.97 26.53
C SER A 62 -1.05 12.80 25.53
N LYS A 63 -1.69 11.68 25.87
CA LYS A 63 -1.91 10.55 24.95
C LYS A 63 -2.81 10.96 23.78
N LYS A 64 -3.93 11.66 24.06
CA LYS A 64 -4.85 12.15 23.02
C LYS A 64 -4.13 13.09 22.04
N ILE A 65 -3.32 14.02 22.53
CA ILE A 65 -2.51 14.93 21.70
C ILE A 65 -1.52 14.15 20.83
N LEU A 66 -0.80 13.19 21.40
CA LEU A 66 0.18 12.39 20.66
C LEU A 66 -0.48 11.61 19.51
N VAL A 67 -1.62 10.95 19.78
CA VAL A 67 -2.36 10.19 18.76
C VAL A 67 -2.81 11.09 17.61
N VAL A 68 -3.33 12.28 17.92
CA VAL A 68 -3.75 13.27 16.91
C VAL A 68 -2.55 13.74 16.08
N LEU A 69 -1.41 14.05 16.73
CA LEU A 69 -0.19 14.46 16.03
C LEU A 69 0.32 13.37 15.09
N CYS A 70 0.42 12.13 15.57
CA CYS A 70 0.80 10.99 14.74
C CYS A 70 -0.14 10.83 13.54
N GLY A 71 -1.44 11.03 13.74
CA GLY A 71 -2.40 10.93 12.65
C GLY A 71 -2.28 12.05 11.61
N ILE A 72 -2.01 13.28 12.05
CA ILE A 72 -1.70 14.39 11.14
C ILE A 72 -0.44 14.07 10.33
N PHE A 73 0.63 13.60 10.98
CA PHE A 73 1.85 13.22 10.28
C PHE A 73 1.64 12.09 9.27
N ALA A 74 0.82 11.08 9.61
CA ALA A 74 0.47 10.00 8.69
C ALA A 74 -0.26 10.52 7.43
N VAL A 75 -1.24 11.42 7.61
CA VAL A 75 -1.96 12.04 6.49
C VAL A 75 -1.02 12.89 5.62
N VAL A 76 -0.20 13.74 6.25
CA VAL A 76 0.79 14.56 5.52
C VAL A 76 1.75 13.68 4.74
N PHE A 77 2.27 12.63 5.35
CA PHE A 77 3.15 11.66 4.69
C PHE A 77 2.48 11.04 3.47
N LEU A 78 1.24 10.55 3.60
CA LEU A 78 0.50 9.95 2.49
C LEU A 78 0.29 10.94 1.34
N VAL A 79 -0.07 12.20 1.64
CA VAL A 79 -0.25 13.24 0.62
C VAL A 79 1.06 13.55 -0.10
N VAL A 80 2.17 13.71 0.64
CA VAL A 80 3.50 13.94 0.05
C VAL A 80 3.94 12.76 -0.79
N ALA A 81 3.71 11.53 -0.32
CA ALA A 81 4.04 10.31 -1.06
C ALA A 81 3.23 10.18 -2.36
N ILE A 82 1.94 10.53 -2.35
CA ILE A 82 1.11 10.59 -3.56
C ILE A 82 1.68 11.62 -4.53
N TYR A 83 2.02 12.82 -4.06
CA TYR A 83 2.60 13.86 -4.91
C TYR A 83 3.93 13.40 -5.54
N GLY A 84 4.85 12.86 -4.73
CA GLY A 84 6.15 12.37 -5.22
C GLY A 84 6.03 11.17 -6.16
N SER A 85 4.93 10.40 -6.10
CA SER A 85 4.72 9.27 -7.01
C SER A 85 4.54 9.68 -8.47
N PHE A 86 4.11 10.91 -8.75
CA PHE A 86 3.97 11.42 -10.11
C PHE A 86 5.33 11.60 -10.81
N ASP A 87 6.35 12.05 -10.08
CA ASP A 87 7.72 12.11 -10.60
C ASP A 87 8.22 10.71 -10.96
N LEU A 88 7.86 9.70 -10.15
CA LEU A 88 8.19 8.32 -10.43
C LEU A 88 7.54 7.81 -11.73
N ILE A 89 6.27 8.15 -11.96
CA ILE A 89 5.56 7.82 -13.20
C ILE A 89 6.22 8.49 -14.41
N ALA A 90 6.62 9.75 -14.27
CA ALA A 90 7.29 10.50 -15.33
C ALA A 90 8.63 9.85 -15.71
N VAL A 91 9.46 9.47 -14.72
CA VAL A 91 10.70 8.73 -14.95
C VAL A 91 10.42 7.33 -15.54
N GLY A 92 9.36 6.66 -15.08
CA GLY A 92 8.94 5.36 -15.60
C GLY A 92 8.50 5.42 -17.06
N GLY A 93 8.07 6.57 -17.58
CA GLY A 93 7.78 6.76 -19.01
C GLY A 93 9.03 6.71 -19.90
N LEU A 94 10.21 6.98 -19.33
CA LEU A 94 11.50 6.90 -20.04
C LEU A 94 12.10 5.49 -20.00
N GLN A 95 11.54 4.60 -19.19
CA GLN A 95 12.03 3.24 -18.99
C GLN A 95 11.09 2.23 -19.64
N ILE A 96 11.64 1.37 -20.50
CA ILE A 96 10.90 0.31 -21.19
C ILE A 96 11.23 -1.03 -20.53
N SER A 97 10.21 -1.82 -20.23
CA SER A 97 10.32 -3.17 -19.68
C SER A 97 11.06 -4.10 -20.65
N ALA A 98 11.98 -4.93 -20.16
CA ALA A 98 12.89 -5.69 -21.01
C ALA A 98 12.18 -6.84 -21.75
N ALA A 99 11.24 -7.53 -21.09
CA ALA A 99 10.52 -8.64 -21.70
C ALA A 99 9.20 -8.22 -22.34
N LEU A 100 8.45 -7.30 -21.71
CA LEU A 100 7.12 -6.87 -22.19
C LEU A 100 7.15 -5.68 -23.16
N ASN A 101 8.30 -5.01 -23.34
CA ASN A 101 8.46 -3.83 -24.20
C ASN A 101 7.40 -2.73 -23.94
N MET A 102 6.93 -2.61 -22.70
CA MET A 102 5.97 -1.60 -22.30
C MET A 102 6.61 -0.53 -21.40
N PRO A 103 6.13 0.72 -21.45
CA PRO A 103 6.57 1.77 -20.53
C PRO A 103 6.31 1.40 -19.07
N MET A 104 7.29 1.60 -18.20
CA MET A 104 7.17 1.33 -16.75
C MET A 104 6.19 2.28 -16.05
N SER A 105 5.82 3.39 -16.69
CA SER A 105 4.76 4.29 -16.22
C SER A 105 3.46 3.55 -15.87
N TYR A 106 3.04 2.58 -16.69
CA TYR A 106 1.85 1.75 -16.45
C TYR A 106 1.92 0.97 -15.14
N VAL A 107 3.11 0.47 -14.81
CA VAL A 107 3.35 -0.26 -13.57
C VAL A 107 3.32 0.71 -12.39
N TYR A 108 3.94 1.87 -12.52
CA TYR A 108 4.04 2.86 -11.44
C TYR A 108 2.75 3.60 -11.13
N PHE A 109 1.77 3.62 -12.03
CA PHE A 109 0.44 4.17 -11.75
C PHE A 109 -0.25 3.56 -10.53
N ILE A 110 0.11 2.35 -10.13
CA ILE A 110 -0.45 1.74 -8.93
C ILE A 110 -0.01 2.43 -7.64
N ILE A 111 1.10 3.15 -7.65
CA ILE A 111 1.64 3.82 -6.46
C ILE A 111 0.69 4.94 -6.02
N PRO A 112 0.33 5.95 -6.84
CA PRO A 112 -0.64 6.96 -6.42
C PRO A 112 -2.01 6.36 -6.13
N ILE A 113 -2.46 5.38 -6.92
CA ILE A 113 -3.77 4.73 -6.72
C ILE A 113 -3.82 4.01 -5.37
N GLY A 114 -2.79 3.23 -5.06
CA GLY A 114 -2.68 2.48 -3.81
C GLY A 114 -2.55 3.37 -2.58
N LEU A 115 -1.69 4.40 -2.66
CA LEU A 115 -1.53 5.37 -1.58
C LEU A 115 -2.79 6.20 -1.35
N PHE A 116 -3.50 6.57 -2.42
CA PHE A 116 -4.78 7.25 -2.31
C PHE A 116 -5.84 6.34 -1.67
N TYR A 117 -5.88 5.06 -2.04
CA TYR A 117 -6.74 4.08 -1.40
C TYR A 117 -6.41 3.93 0.11
N TRP A 118 -5.13 3.88 0.49
CA TRP A 118 -4.74 3.88 1.90
C TRP A 118 -5.17 5.14 2.63
N LEU A 119 -5.06 6.32 2.00
CA LEU A 119 -5.49 7.57 2.59
C LEU A 119 -7.00 7.56 2.89
N ILE A 120 -7.81 7.04 1.97
CA ILE A 120 -9.25 6.88 2.19
C ILE A 120 -9.52 5.95 3.37
N GLU A 121 -8.94 4.74 3.36
CA GLU A 121 -9.13 3.77 4.44
C GLU A 121 -8.65 4.31 5.80
N TYR A 122 -7.56 5.06 5.82
CA TYR A 122 -7.04 5.72 7.01
C TYR A 122 -8.04 6.74 7.58
N VAL A 123 -8.61 7.60 6.73
CA VAL A 123 -9.61 8.60 7.14
C VAL A 123 -10.89 7.91 7.61
N VAL A 124 -11.36 6.89 6.89
CA VAL A 124 -12.55 6.11 7.25
C VAL A 124 -12.35 5.41 8.60
N PHE A 125 -11.19 4.82 8.83
CA PHE A 125 -10.85 4.16 10.07
C PHE A 125 -10.89 5.14 11.25
N ASN A 126 -10.24 6.30 11.13
CA ASN A 126 -10.25 7.33 12.17
C ASN A 126 -11.64 7.92 12.40
N ALA A 127 -12.44 8.13 11.35
CA ALA A 127 -13.82 8.60 11.48
C ALA A 127 -14.73 7.59 12.20
N LYS A 128 -14.53 6.28 11.96
CA LYS A 128 -15.23 5.22 12.70
C LYS A 128 -14.84 5.21 14.18
N GLN A 129 -13.54 5.37 14.49
CA GLN A 129 -13.05 5.47 15.86
C GLN A 129 -13.71 6.63 16.64
N LEU A 130 -13.78 7.81 16.03
CA LEU A 130 -14.46 8.98 16.62
C LEU A 130 -15.95 8.74 16.88
N LYS A 131 -16.65 8.03 15.97
CA LYS A 131 -18.07 7.67 16.14
C LYS A 131 -18.30 6.58 17.18
N SER A 132 -17.32 5.71 17.44
CA SER A 132 -17.39 4.68 18.49
C SER A 132 -17.03 5.18 19.89
N THR A 133 -16.59 6.43 20.04
CA THR A 133 -16.32 7.07 21.34
C THR A 133 -17.37 8.11 21.80
N PRO A 134 -18.71 7.84 21.89
CA PRO A 134 -19.63 8.85 22.43
C PRO A 134 -20.08 8.71 23.89
N ASP A 135 -19.86 7.60 24.64
CA ASP A 135 -20.62 7.47 25.91
C ASP A 135 -19.95 6.71 27.10
N SER A 136 -18.68 6.31 27.00
CA SER A 136 -18.02 5.56 28.10
C SER A 136 -17.20 6.42 29.07
N GLU A 137 -16.85 7.67 28.72
CA GLU A 137 -16.06 8.56 29.60
C GLU A 137 -16.92 9.59 30.36
N ALA A 138 -18.25 9.58 30.19
CA ALA A 138 -19.15 10.53 30.87
C ALA A 138 -19.75 9.99 32.19
N LYS A 139 -19.33 8.80 32.66
CA LYS A 139 -19.93 8.13 33.83
C LYS A 139 -18.95 7.50 34.84
N GLU A 140 -17.66 7.81 34.80
CA GLU A 140 -16.75 7.45 35.90
C GLU A 140 -16.13 8.68 36.55
#